data_AF-A0A420D136-F1
#
_entry.id   AF-A0A420D136-F1
#
_cell.length_a   1.000
_cell.length_b   1.000
_cell.length_c   1.000
_cell.angle_alpha   90.00
_cell.angle_beta   90.00
_cell.angle_gamma   90.00
#
_symmetry.space_group_name_H-M   'P 1'
#
loop_
_entity.id
_entity.type
_entity.pdbx_description
1 polymer ?
#
loop_
_entity_poly.entity_id
_entity_poly.type
_entity_poly.pdbx_seq_one_letter_code
_entity_poly.pdbx_strand_id
1 'polypeptide(L)'
;MISISGMGRFASIAVVAGSVMLGAMSAKAQDVAPEHLQAARAAIDALGVTDRFDAILPNIMDRLTVQLIQAYPNLQDQISSTVEAEALKLATRRADLEREAALVYAKAFTPEELQAITTFYSSEAGKKLLKDGPIATRELLKAADIWTSGIARDLEKQSNDALLKEVQATQPAAEAPKP
;
A
#
# COMPACT_ATOMS: atom_id res chain seq x y z
N MET A 1 -39.95 2.91 -49.40
CA MET A 1 -40.08 2.03 -50.58
C MET A 1 -39.57 0.66 -50.17
N ILE A 2 -40.40 -0.38 -50.32
CA ILE A 2 -40.11 -1.79 -50.03
C ILE A 2 -39.89 -2.52 -51.36
N SER A 3 -39.06 -3.58 -51.31
CA SER A 3 -38.88 -4.72 -52.24
C SER A 3 -37.43 -4.77 -52.78
N ILE A 4 -36.53 -5.70 -52.40
CA ILE A 4 -36.46 -7.19 -52.35
C ILE A 4 -36.34 -7.86 -53.73
N SER A 5 -35.11 -8.27 -54.06
CA SER A 5 -34.69 -9.54 -54.72
C SER A 5 -33.19 -9.41 -54.99
N GLY A 6 -32.29 -10.37 -54.78
CA GLY A 6 -32.37 -11.79 -54.50
C GLY A 6 -31.09 -12.40 -55.10
N MET A 7 -30.21 -12.97 -54.28
CA MET A 7 -29.09 -13.84 -54.67
C MET A 7 -28.52 -14.35 -53.34
N GLY A 8 -28.41 -15.63 -53.00
CA GLY A 8 -28.04 -16.77 -53.82
C GLY A 8 -27.04 -17.56 -52.97
N ARG A 9 -27.58 -18.47 -52.15
CA ARG A 9 -27.01 -19.64 -51.47
C ARG A 9 -25.50 -19.87 -51.65
N PHE A 10 -24.74 -19.78 -50.56
CA PHE A 10 -23.61 -20.68 -50.30
C PHE A 10 -23.70 -21.21 -48.86
N ALA A 11 -23.93 -22.52 -48.75
CA ALA A 11 -23.88 -23.24 -47.51
C ALA A 11 -22.42 -23.51 -47.13
N SER A 12 -22.05 -23.27 -45.87
CA SER A 12 -20.93 -23.94 -45.23
C SER A 12 -21.27 -24.11 -43.76
N ILE A 13 -21.52 -25.38 -43.43
CA ILE A 13 -21.76 -25.91 -42.10
C ILE A 13 -20.41 -25.95 -41.39
N ALA A 14 -20.31 -25.32 -40.23
CA ALA A 14 -19.33 -25.66 -39.20
C ALA A 14 -20.00 -25.57 -37.83
N VAL A 15 -20.64 -26.67 -37.45
CA VAL A 15 -21.05 -26.95 -36.08
C VAL A 15 -19.78 -27.25 -35.29
N VAL A 16 -19.41 -26.37 -34.36
CA VAL A 16 -18.64 -26.77 -33.18
C VAL A 16 -19.56 -26.59 -31.98
N ALA A 17 -20.27 -27.67 -31.67
CA ALA A 17 -20.83 -27.91 -30.37
C ALA A 17 -19.67 -28.12 -29.39
N GLY A 18 -19.53 -27.20 -28.43
CA GLY A 18 -18.49 -27.22 -27.41
C GLY A 18 -18.96 -26.52 -26.15
N SER A 19 -19.92 -27.16 -25.48
CA SER A 19 -20.10 -27.19 -24.02
C SER A 19 -20.05 -25.85 -23.27
N VAL A 20 -21.25 -25.34 -22.97
CA VAL A 20 -21.56 -24.52 -21.79
C VAL A 20 -21.10 -25.25 -20.52
N MET A 21 -19.89 -24.95 -20.06
CA MET A 21 -19.34 -25.26 -18.72
C MET A 21 -18.50 -24.02 -18.37
N LEU A 22 -18.99 -23.04 -17.62
CA LEU A 22 -19.04 -23.08 -16.15
C LEU A 22 -20.05 -22.04 -15.64
N GLY A 23 -21.31 -22.46 -15.51
CA GLY A 23 -22.29 -21.79 -14.65
C GLY A 23 -22.04 -22.05 -13.16
N ALA A 24 -20.80 -21.84 -12.69
CA ALA A 24 -20.40 -22.08 -11.29
C ALA A 24 -19.79 -20.86 -10.61
N MET A 25 -19.93 -19.65 -11.15
CA MET A 25 -19.85 -18.42 -10.35
C MET A 25 -21.17 -18.14 -9.63
N SER A 26 -21.76 -19.16 -9.00
CA SER A 26 -22.38 -18.89 -7.71
C SER A 26 -21.22 -18.72 -6.76
N ALA A 27 -20.77 -17.46 -6.60
CA ALA A 27 -20.00 -17.01 -5.47
C ALA A 27 -20.84 -17.26 -4.20
N LYS A 28 -20.96 -18.53 -3.81
CA LYS A 28 -21.24 -18.86 -2.44
C LYS A 28 -20.04 -18.31 -1.68
N ALA A 29 -20.30 -17.44 -0.73
CA ALA A 29 -19.39 -17.18 0.36
C ALA A 29 -19.02 -18.55 0.94
N GLN A 30 -17.94 -19.14 0.43
CA GLN A 30 -17.28 -20.24 1.10
C GLN A 30 -16.66 -19.56 2.31
N ASP A 31 -17.20 -19.86 3.48
CA ASP A 31 -16.54 -19.55 4.72
C ASP A 31 -15.08 -20.00 4.58
N VAL A 32 -14.16 -19.06 4.84
CA VAL A 32 -12.73 -19.31 4.72
C VAL A 32 -12.39 -20.49 5.62
N ALA A 33 -11.73 -21.51 5.07
CA ALA A 33 -11.37 -22.70 5.82
C ALA A 33 -10.52 -22.34 7.08
N PRO A 34 -10.71 -23.02 8.22
CA PRO A 34 -9.98 -22.73 9.45
C PRO A 34 -8.45 -22.72 9.26
N GLU A 35 -7.93 -23.63 8.44
CA GLU A 35 -6.50 -23.75 8.12
C GLU A 35 -5.99 -22.52 7.34
N HIS A 36 -6.82 -21.99 6.44
CA HIS A 36 -6.51 -20.78 5.68
C HIS A 36 -6.51 -19.55 6.59
N LEU A 37 -7.46 -19.45 7.53
CA LEU A 37 -7.44 -18.42 8.57
C LEU A 37 -6.21 -18.52 9.47
N GLN A 38 -5.76 -19.73 9.80
CA GLN A 38 -4.55 -19.92 10.58
C GLN A 38 -3.30 -19.46 9.82
N ALA A 39 -3.18 -19.79 8.54
CA ALA A 39 -2.10 -19.29 7.69
C ALA A 39 -2.11 -17.75 7.60
N ALA A 40 -3.29 -17.14 7.51
CA ALA A 40 -3.44 -15.69 7.48
C ALA A 40 -2.99 -15.03 8.78
N ARG A 41 -3.35 -15.62 9.94
CA ARG A 41 -2.88 -15.14 11.25
C ARG A 41 -1.36 -15.21 11.37
N ALA A 42 -0.75 -16.33 10.98
CA ALA A 42 0.70 -16.48 11.02
C ALA A 42 1.41 -15.43 10.12
N ALA A 43 0.85 -15.13 8.96
CA ALA A 43 1.39 -14.09 8.07
C ALA A 43 1.25 -12.69 8.68
N ILE A 44 0.11 -12.38 9.28
CA ILE A 44 -0.13 -11.10 9.99
C ILE A 44 0.88 -10.91 11.12
N ASP A 45 1.07 -11.95 11.94
CA ASP A 45 2.02 -11.94 13.05
C ASP A 45 3.46 -11.75 12.55
N ALA A 46 3.85 -12.45 11.48
CA ALA A 46 5.19 -12.31 10.89
C ALA A 46 5.44 -10.91 10.28
N LEU A 47 4.39 -10.25 9.78
CA LEU A 47 4.46 -8.92 9.19
C LEU A 47 4.35 -7.79 10.22
N GLY A 48 3.80 -8.04 11.42
CA GLY A 48 3.55 -7.02 12.44
C GLY A 48 2.51 -5.95 12.02
N VAL A 49 1.62 -6.28 11.09
CA VAL A 49 0.71 -5.29 10.47
C VAL A 49 -0.43 -4.83 11.39
N THR A 50 -0.68 -5.57 12.48
CA THR A 50 -1.68 -5.24 13.49
C THR A 50 -1.06 -4.67 14.77
N ASP A 51 0.26 -4.59 14.92
CA ASP A 51 0.95 -4.11 16.13
C ASP A 51 0.48 -2.70 16.56
N ARG A 52 0.26 -1.82 15.58
CA ARG A 52 -0.24 -0.46 15.83
C ARG A 52 -1.64 -0.42 16.44
N PHE A 53 -2.42 -1.51 16.34
CA PHE A 53 -3.77 -1.59 16.89
C PHE A 53 -3.77 -1.72 18.41
N ASP A 54 -2.65 -2.11 19.03
CA ASP A 54 -2.52 -2.16 20.49
C ASP A 54 -2.67 -0.80 21.15
N ALA A 55 -2.38 0.27 20.41
CA ALA A 55 -2.55 1.64 20.89
C ALA A 55 -4.01 2.13 20.85
N ILE A 56 -4.94 1.41 20.21
CA ILE A 56 -6.32 1.90 20.03
C ILE A 56 -7.02 2.10 21.37
N LEU A 57 -7.03 1.07 22.22
CA LEU A 57 -7.74 1.12 23.50
C LEU A 57 -7.10 2.14 24.47
N PRO A 58 -5.76 2.18 24.67
CA PRO A 58 -5.12 3.24 25.46
C PRO A 58 -5.45 4.65 24.96
N ASN A 59 -5.41 4.90 23.64
CA ASN A 59 -5.75 6.21 23.10
C ASN A 59 -7.22 6.61 23.32
N ILE A 60 -8.13 5.63 23.41
CA ILE A 60 -9.53 5.87 23.79
C ILE A 60 -9.61 6.18 25.28
N MET A 61 -8.91 5.43 26.13
CA MET A 61 -8.86 5.64 27.58
C MET A 61 -8.35 7.03 27.93
N ASP A 62 -7.25 7.48 27.31
CA ASP A 62 -6.65 8.78 27.59
C ASP A 62 -7.63 9.92 27.26
N ARG A 63 -8.25 9.87 26.06
CA ARG A 63 -9.24 10.87 25.64
C ARG A 63 -10.47 10.87 26.54
N LEU A 64 -10.98 9.70 26.90
CA LEU A 64 -12.13 9.58 27.79
C LEU A 64 -11.83 10.10 29.19
N THR A 65 -10.63 9.82 29.71
CA THR A 65 -10.17 10.28 31.02
C THR A 65 -10.17 11.81 31.08
N VAL A 66 -9.57 12.48 30.08
CA VAL A 66 -9.57 13.95 30.00
C VAL A 66 -11.00 14.51 29.94
N GLN A 67 -11.85 13.91 29.10
CA GLN A 67 -13.25 14.33 28.97
C GLN A 67 -14.02 14.20 30.29
N LEU A 68 -13.85 13.08 31.01
CA LEU A 68 -14.55 12.84 32.27
C LEU A 68 -14.06 13.75 33.40
N ILE A 69 -12.77 14.08 33.45
CA ILE A 69 -12.24 15.03 34.45
C ILE A 69 -12.85 16.41 34.24
N GLN A 70 -13.02 16.84 32.99
CA GLN A 70 -13.68 18.10 32.68
C GLN A 70 -15.16 18.10 33.07
N ALA A 71 -15.87 16.99 32.84
CA ALA A 71 -17.29 16.86 33.16
C ALA A 71 -17.56 16.69 34.67
N TYR A 72 -16.68 16.00 35.38
CA TYR A 72 -16.82 15.64 36.79
C TYR A 72 -15.53 15.95 37.56
N PRO A 73 -15.18 17.23 37.75
CA PRO A 73 -13.90 17.61 38.36
C PRO A 73 -13.75 17.14 39.82
N ASN A 74 -14.86 16.93 40.52
CA ASN A 74 -14.86 16.40 41.88
C ASN A 74 -14.57 14.89 41.97
N LEU A 75 -14.49 14.18 40.84
CA LEU A 75 -14.20 12.74 40.75
C LEU A 75 -12.84 12.45 40.12
N GLN A 76 -11.96 13.45 39.96
CA GLN A 76 -10.69 13.33 39.25
C GLN A 76 -9.86 12.12 39.70
N ASP A 77 -9.76 11.91 41.02
CA ASP A 77 -8.97 10.83 41.61
C ASP A 77 -9.53 9.43 41.28
N GLN A 78 -10.84 9.29 41.07
CA GLN A 78 -11.51 8.03 40.80
C GLN A 78 -11.68 7.73 39.31
N ILE A 79 -11.65 8.76 38.45
CA ILE A 79 -11.93 8.61 37.01
C ILE A 79 -10.89 7.70 36.35
N SER A 80 -9.60 7.89 36.62
CA SER A 80 -8.55 7.10 35.96
C SER A 80 -8.69 5.61 36.26
N SER A 81 -8.83 5.22 37.53
CA SER A 81 -9.01 3.83 37.92
C SER A 81 -10.31 3.22 37.38
N THR A 82 -11.37 4.02 37.27
CA THR A 82 -12.65 3.56 36.71
C THR A 82 -12.53 3.30 35.21
N VAL A 83 -11.94 4.22 34.45
CA VAL A 83 -11.72 4.06 33.02
C VAL A 83 -10.83 2.85 32.73
N GLU A 84 -9.77 2.64 33.51
CA GLU A 84 -8.89 1.49 33.39
C GLU A 84 -9.62 0.16 33.68
N ALA A 85 -10.40 0.10 34.76
CA ALA A 85 -11.17 -1.09 35.11
C ALA A 85 -12.22 -1.45 34.03
N GLU A 86 -12.89 -0.47 33.43
CA GLU A 86 -13.81 -0.71 32.32
C GLU A 86 -13.08 -1.09 31.03
N ALA A 87 -11.93 -0.48 30.74
CA ALA A 87 -11.13 -0.80 29.57
C ALA A 87 -10.63 -2.25 29.59
N LEU A 88 -10.20 -2.76 30.75
CA LEU A 88 -9.80 -4.17 30.90
C LEU A 88 -10.91 -5.15 30.49
N LYS A 89 -12.18 -4.82 30.75
CA LYS A 89 -13.32 -5.63 30.31
C LYS A 89 -13.51 -5.61 28.79
N LEU A 90 -13.07 -4.54 28.13
CA LEU A 90 -13.14 -4.37 26.68
C LEU A 90 -11.93 -4.93 25.94
N ALA A 91 -10.83 -5.23 26.63
CA ALA A 91 -9.58 -5.72 26.02
C ALA A 91 -9.78 -6.98 25.14
N THR A 92 -10.74 -7.84 25.50
CA THR A 92 -11.07 -9.04 24.71
C THR A 92 -11.53 -8.74 23.28
N ARG A 93 -12.06 -7.53 23.01
CA ARG A 93 -12.46 -7.09 21.66
C ARG A 93 -11.29 -7.00 20.67
N ARG A 94 -10.05 -6.98 21.16
CA ARG A 94 -8.86 -7.11 20.30
C ARG A 94 -8.91 -8.39 19.48
N ALA A 95 -9.37 -9.50 20.05
CA ALA A 95 -9.48 -10.77 19.35
C ALA A 95 -10.46 -10.72 18.17
N ASP A 96 -11.49 -9.87 18.26
CA ASP A 96 -12.43 -9.66 17.17
C ASP A 96 -11.78 -8.93 16.00
N LEU A 97 -11.00 -7.88 16.28
CA LEU A 97 -10.21 -7.18 15.28
C LEU A 97 -9.20 -8.10 14.59
N GLU A 98 -8.51 -8.96 15.34
CA GLU A 98 -7.59 -9.94 14.77
C GLU A 98 -8.29 -10.97 13.89
N ARG A 99 -9.54 -11.34 14.21
CA ARG A 99 -10.34 -12.23 13.36
C ARG A 99 -10.68 -11.56 12.03
N GLU A 100 -11.09 -10.29 12.07
CA GLU A 100 -11.37 -9.52 10.86
C GLU A 100 -10.12 -9.34 9.99
N ALA A 101 -8.98 -9.03 10.62
CA ALA A 101 -7.70 -8.93 9.91
C ALA A 101 -7.33 -10.24 9.20
N ALA A 102 -7.45 -11.38 9.89
CA ALA A 102 -7.20 -12.70 9.30
C ALA A 102 -8.15 -13.00 8.13
N LEU A 103 -9.43 -12.64 8.22
CA LEU A 103 -10.38 -12.78 7.13
C LEU A 103 -10.01 -11.94 5.90
N VAL A 104 -9.53 -10.71 6.11
CA VAL A 104 -9.05 -9.84 5.02
C VAL A 104 -7.85 -10.46 4.32
N TYR A 105 -6.86 -10.96 5.06
CA TYR A 105 -5.67 -11.59 4.49
C TYR A 105 -5.98 -12.91 3.78
N ALA A 106 -6.82 -13.76 4.37
CA ALA A 106 -7.20 -15.02 3.76
C ALA A 106 -8.01 -14.83 2.46
N LYS A 107 -8.76 -13.73 2.33
CA LYS A 107 -9.44 -13.38 1.07
C LYS A 107 -8.49 -12.83 0.00
N ALA A 108 -7.37 -12.24 0.41
CA ALA A 108 -6.43 -11.58 -0.49
C ALA A 108 -5.36 -12.53 -1.04
N PHE A 109 -5.00 -13.58 -0.29
CA PHE A 109 -3.87 -14.46 -0.59
C PHE A 109 -4.26 -15.93 -0.44
N THR A 110 -3.64 -16.80 -1.23
CA THR A 110 -3.82 -18.26 -1.06
C THR A 110 -3.08 -18.76 0.19
N PRO A 111 -3.41 -19.96 0.72
CA PRO A 111 -2.67 -20.56 1.83
C PRO A 111 -1.16 -20.67 1.58
N GLU A 112 -0.76 -21.01 0.36
CA GLU A 112 0.64 -21.17 -0.03
C GLU A 112 1.39 -19.83 -0.03
N GLU A 113 0.75 -18.77 -0.53
CA GLU A 113 1.31 -17.41 -0.51
C GLU A 113 1.47 -16.91 0.93
N LEU A 114 0.47 -17.11 1.78
CA LEU A 114 0.52 -16.75 3.20
C LEU A 114 1.65 -17.49 3.93
N GLN A 115 1.85 -18.77 3.61
CA GLN A 115 2.95 -19.56 4.15
C GLN A 115 4.32 -19.04 3.67
N ALA A 116 4.45 -18.67 2.40
CA ALA A 116 5.68 -18.11 1.84
C ALA A 116 6.01 -16.75 2.48
N ILE A 117 5.01 -15.88 2.65
CA ILE A 117 5.13 -14.60 3.36
C ILE A 117 5.61 -14.84 4.79
N THR A 118 4.93 -15.73 5.53
CA THR A 118 5.30 -16.08 6.90
C THR A 118 6.74 -16.57 6.99
N THR A 119 7.14 -17.47 6.09
CA THR A 119 8.48 -18.05 6.05
C THR A 119 9.55 -16.99 5.83
N PHE A 120 9.37 -16.12 4.84
CA PHE A 120 10.33 -15.07 4.54
C PHE A 120 10.44 -14.05 5.67
N TYR A 121 9.31 -13.49 6.13
CA TYR A 121 9.31 -12.43 7.14
C TYR A 121 9.66 -12.92 8.55
N SER A 122 9.57 -14.22 8.81
CA SER A 122 10.09 -14.82 10.05
C SER A 122 11.60 -15.06 10.04
N SER A 123 12.25 -15.04 8.87
CA SER A 123 13.71 -15.19 8.75
C SER A 123 14.46 -13.99 9.29
N GLU A 124 15.75 -14.15 9.63
CA GLU A 124 16.60 -13.03 10.08
C GLU A 124 16.69 -11.90 9.04
N ALA A 125 16.77 -12.25 7.75
CA ALA A 125 16.79 -11.28 6.68
C ALA A 125 15.44 -10.55 6.55
N GLY A 126 14.32 -11.28 6.64
CA GLY A 126 12.97 -10.70 6.57
C GLY A 126 12.67 -9.76 7.73
N LYS A 127 13.00 -10.17 8.96
CA LYS A 127 12.89 -9.30 10.15
C LYS A 127 13.76 -8.05 10.03
N LYS A 128 14.99 -8.21 9.55
CA LYS A 128 15.88 -7.07 9.29
C LYS A 128 15.30 -6.14 8.24
N LEU A 129 14.68 -6.66 7.18
CA LEU A 129 14.04 -5.85 6.14
C LEU A 129 12.85 -5.06 6.69
N LEU A 130 12.00 -5.66 7.53
CA LEU A 130 10.89 -4.94 8.18
C LEU A 130 11.40 -3.78 9.04
N LYS A 131 12.46 -4.02 9.81
CA LYS A 131 13.05 -3.02 10.72
C LYS A 131 13.83 -1.92 9.99
N ASP A 132 14.73 -2.31 9.09
CA ASP A 132 15.74 -1.42 8.51
C ASP A 132 15.37 -0.97 7.09
N GLY A 133 14.40 -1.60 6.44
CA GLY A 133 13.93 -1.24 5.09
C GLY A 133 13.51 0.24 4.97
N PRO A 134 12.64 0.76 5.85
CA PRO A 134 12.28 2.18 5.83
C PRO A 134 13.47 3.13 6.01
N ILE A 135 14.49 2.71 6.78
CA ILE A 135 15.74 3.47 6.96
C ILE A 135 16.52 3.47 5.64
N ALA A 136 16.71 2.30 5.03
CA ALA A 136 17.41 2.17 3.75
C ALA A 136 16.71 2.99 2.64
N THR A 137 15.38 2.94 2.55
CA THR A 137 14.59 3.74 1.60
C THR A 137 14.81 5.24 1.82
N ARG A 138 14.80 5.71 3.07
CA ARG A 138 15.05 7.13 3.37
C ARG A 138 16.45 7.55 2.92
N GLU A 139 17.47 6.75 3.18
CA GLU A 139 18.84 7.08 2.76
C GLU A 139 19.00 7.03 1.23
N LEU A 140 18.33 6.09 0.55
CA LEU A 140 18.27 6.04 -0.92
C LEU A 140 17.66 7.32 -1.50
N LEU A 141 16.55 7.80 -0.94
CA LEU A 141 15.88 9.02 -1.41
C LEU A 141 16.77 10.25 -1.23
N LYS A 142 17.48 10.38 -0.09
CA LYS A 142 18.47 11.45 0.10
C LYS A 142 19.57 11.42 -0.97
N ALA A 143 20.05 10.23 -1.33
CA ALA A 143 21.06 10.10 -2.39
C ALA A 143 20.52 10.56 -3.74
N ALA A 144 19.26 10.23 -4.06
CA ALA A 144 18.59 10.69 -5.27
C ALA A 144 18.45 12.22 -5.30
N ASP A 145 18.13 12.86 -4.17
CA ASP A 145 18.03 14.33 -4.08
C ASP A 145 19.39 15.02 -4.37
N ILE A 146 20.47 14.47 -3.81
CA ILE A 146 21.84 14.97 -4.04
C ILE A 146 22.22 14.82 -5.51
N TRP A 147 21.98 13.63 -6.08
CA TRP A 147 22.27 13.35 -7.48
C TRP A 147 21.49 14.30 -8.40
N THR A 148 20.19 14.48 -8.16
CA THR A 148 19.32 15.39 -8.93
C THR A 148 19.83 16.83 -8.86
N SER A 149 20.23 17.28 -7.67
CA SER A 149 20.81 18.61 -7.49
C SER A 149 22.13 18.79 -8.26
N GLY A 150 22.94 17.72 -8.36
CA GLY A 150 24.15 17.69 -9.18
C GLY A 150 23.85 17.85 -10.67
N ILE A 151 22.96 17.00 -11.18
CA ILE A 151 22.53 17.04 -12.59
C ILE A 151 21.97 18.41 -12.96
N ALA A 152 21.14 19.00 -12.11
CA ALA A 152 20.57 20.32 -12.37
C ALA A 152 21.65 21.40 -12.52
N ARG A 153 22.63 21.44 -11.61
CA ARG A 153 23.76 22.40 -11.68
C ARG A 153 24.61 22.20 -12.94
N ASP A 154 24.91 20.95 -13.27
CA ASP A 154 25.74 20.63 -14.42
C ASP A 154 25.03 20.98 -15.73
N LEU A 155 23.73 20.67 -15.82
CA LEU A 155 22.92 21.00 -16.99
C LEU A 155 22.79 22.50 -17.18
N GLU A 156 22.56 23.26 -16.10
CA GLU A 156 22.51 24.72 -16.14
C GLU A 156 23.83 25.31 -16.65
N LYS A 157 24.96 24.88 -16.07
CA LYS A 157 26.29 25.35 -16.47
C LYS A 157 26.57 25.05 -17.94
N GLN A 158 26.39 23.80 -18.36
CA GLN A 158 26.69 23.38 -19.73
C GLN A 158 25.80 24.09 -20.76
N SER A 159 24.53 24.31 -20.41
CA SER A 159 23.58 25.04 -21.26
C SER A 159 23.99 26.50 -21.41
N ASN A 160 24.38 27.16 -20.32
CA ASN A 160 24.91 28.53 -20.36
C ASN A 160 26.20 28.64 -21.17
N ASP A 161 27.15 27.72 -20.96
CA ASP A 161 28.41 27.69 -21.72
C ASP A 161 28.16 27.50 -23.23
N ALA A 162 27.21 26.64 -23.60
CA ALA A 162 26.82 26.42 -25.00
C ALA A 162 26.20 27.69 -25.61
N LEU A 163 25.25 28.32 -24.91
CA LEU A 163 24.60 29.55 -25.39
C LEU A 163 25.59 30.72 -25.52
N LEU A 164 26.54 30.87 -24.59
CA LEU A 164 27.58 31.90 -24.67
C LEU A 164 28.45 31.75 -25.92
N LYS A 165 28.76 30.52 -26.33
CA LYS A 165 29.51 30.26 -27.57
C LYS A 165 28.73 30.71 -28.81
N GLU A 166 27.42 30.46 -28.85
CA GLU A 166 26.56 30.92 -29.95
C GLU A 166 26.51 32.45 -30.04
N VAL A 167 26.39 33.13 -28.89
CA VAL A 167 26.40 34.61 -28.83
C VAL A 167 27.73 35.19 -29.31
N GLN A 168 28.86 34.58 -28.92
CA GLN A 168 30.18 35.03 -29.37
C GLN A 168 30.40 34.79 -30.87
N ALA A 169 29.91 33.66 -31.41
CA ALA A 169 29.99 33.35 -32.83
C ALA A 169 29.16 34.30 -33.72
N THR A 170 28.15 34.94 -33.15
CA THR A 170 27.27 35.89 -33.87
C THR A 170 27.66 37.36 -33.68
N GLN A 171 28.68 37.68 -32.87
CA GLN A 171 29.22 39.05 -32.79
C GLN A 171 30.08 39.37 -34.03
N PRO A 172 29.82 40.47 -34.76
CA PRO A 172 30.67 40.88 -35.87
C PRO A 172 32.09 41.13 -35.38
N ALA A 173 33.10 40.67 -36.13
CA ALA A 173 34.49 41.02 -35.85
C ALA A 173 34.61 42.55 -35.76
N ALA A 174 35.10 43.05 -34.61
CA ALA A 174 35.33 44.48 -34.42
C ALA A 174 36.13 45.00 -35.63
N GLU A 175 35.55 45.91 -36.40
CA GLU A 175 36.20 46.53 -37.55
C GLU A 175 37.55 47.08 -37.09
N ALA A 176 38.63 46.49 -37.58
CA ALA A 176 39.98 46.98 -37.33
C ALA A 176 40.06 48.42 -37.86
N PRO A 177 40.66 49.38 -37.11
CA PRO A 177 40.75 50.75 -37.57
C PRO A 177 41.51 50.77 -38.90
N LYS A 178 40.91 51.36 -39.94
CA LYS A 178 41.63 51.59 -41.20
C LYS A 178 42.81 52.55 -40.95
N PRO A 179 43.96 52.31 -41.61
CA PRO A 179 45.17 53.10 -41.45
C PRO A 179 44.99 54.55 -41.90
#